data_AF-A0A4P2Q3K6-F1
#
_entry.id   AF-A0A4P2Q3K6-F1
#
_cell.length_a   1.000
_cell.length_b   1.000
_cell.length_c   1.000
_cell.angle_alpha   90.00
_cell.angle_beta   90.00
_cell.angle_gamma   90.00
#
_symmetry.space_group_name_H-M   'P 1'
#
loop_
_entity.id
_entity.type
_entity.pdbx_description
1 polymer ?
#
loop_
_entity_poly.entity_id
_entity_poly.type
_entity_poly.pdbx_seq_one_letter_code
_entity_poly.pdbx_strand_id
1 'polypeptide(L)'
;MRPRAAGRRLLRGLSVLAVLGIGCEVLVDGELGSVRCTDKDEGLLGPPSCPDGAVCEGGTCVAKRALGEPCVEDGDCRPLDFCLELSQLDGEGQTVPTQPDGEGQSVCARPCCSSSDCDPRRDAVCWVPPGGGAGVCRVGRDVHRPEVGTRLAGEACSSPGDCRSGNCSDDVCVDSCCSDTHCAANGMTCQLTTGLVSAGPAWACQPPGQGAKGPLEECDVHGDCASGICADLGDLGFRCTIPCCSSEMCPSARVGDTVYNVGCALLETGDGATVRACAALRTGGGFASVGVPCGGDDACRSGMCVGGSDDGERSCSDVCCSDASCGDASRFGCRPYATGPSLALRCAPK
;
A
#
# COMPACT_ATOMS: atom_id res chain seq x y z
N MET A 1 -10.56 -53.44 -19.28
CA MET A 1 -11.09 -53.68 -20.65
C MET A 1 -12.48 -54.30 -20.58
N ARG A 2 -13.55 -53.51 -20.77
CA ARG A 2 -14.86 -53.97 -21.27
C ARG A 2 -15.54 -52.78 -22.00
N PRO A 3 -16.11 -52.99 -23.20
CA PRO A 3 -16.64 -51.92 -24.07
C PRO A 3 -18.18 -51.83 -24.07
N ARG A 4 -18.68 -50.80 -24.79
CA ARG A 4 -20.08 -50.50 -25.21
C ARG A 4 -20.89 -49.69 -24.18
N ALA A 5 -21.71 -48.70 -24.55
CA ALA A 5 -22.52 -48.59 -25.76
C ALA A 5 -22.74 -47.13 -26.23
N ALA A 6 -22.94 -47.01 -27.54
CA ALA A 6 -23.34 -45.82 -28.27
C ALA A 6 -24.79 -45.42 -28.00
N GLY A 7 -25.05 -44.12 -27.91
CA GLY A 7 -26.39 -43.54 -27.88
C GLY A 7 -26.44 -42.28 -28.74
N ARG A 8 -26.63 -42.46 -30.06
CA ARG A 8 -27.06 -41.39 -30.97
C ARG A 8 -28.53 -41.06 -30.67
N ARG A 9 -28.83 -39.79 -30.35
CA ARG A 9 -30.12 -39.18 -30.71
C ARG A 9 -29.88 -37.82 -31.33
N LEU A 10 -30.09 -37.79 -32.65
CA LEU A 10 -30.44 -36.60 -33.40
C LEU A 10 -31.72 -36.01 -32.81
N LEU A 11 -31.69 -34.73 -32.46
CA LEU A 11 -32.85 -33.86 -32.51
C LEU A 11 -32.48 -32.62 -33.30
N ARG A 12 -32.79 -32.70 -34.60
CA ARG A 12 -32.99 -31.54 -35.46
C ARG A 12 -34.16 -30.75 -34.89
N GLY A 13 -33.91 -29.49 -34.53
CA GLY A 13 -34.93 -28.52 -34.14
C GLY A 13 -34.41 -27.12 -34.48
N LEU A 14 -34.50 -26.78 -35.76
CA LEU A 14 -34.38 -25.41 -36.26
C LEU A 14 -35.52 -24.57 -35.69
N SER A 15 -35.21 -23.52 -34.96
CA SER A 15 -36.06 -22.34 -34.83
C SER A 15 -35.16 -21.12 -34.77
N VAL A 16 -34.95 -20.59 -35.97
CA VAL A 16 -34.34 -19.29 -36.25
C VAL A 16 -35.26 -18.22 -35.66
N LEU A 17 -34.77 -17.49 -34.67
CA LEU A 17 -35.30 -16.19 -34.25
C LEU A 17 -34.10 -15.24 -34.12
N ALA A 18 -33.56 -14.88 -35.29
CA ALA A 18 -32.68 -13.74 -35.43
C ALA A 18 -33.53 -12.47 -35.24
N VAL A 19 -33.76 -12.09 -33.99
CA VAL A 19 -34.22 -10.74 -33.67
C VAL A 19 -33.01 -9.84 -33.90
N LEU A 20 -33.06 -9.11 -35.01
CA LEU A 20 -32.22 -7.95 -35.29
C LEU A 20 -32.41 -6.95 -34.15
N GLY A 21 -31.57 -7.09 -33.11
CA GLY A 21 -31.39 -6.08 -32.09
C GLY A 21 -30.71 -4.89 -32.75
N ILE A 22 -31.52 -4.03 -33.37
CA ILE A 22 -31.13 -2.69 -33.77
C ILE A 22 -30.84 -1.95 -32.46
N GLY A 23 -29.58 -2.02 -32.01
CA GLY A 23 -29.11 -1.15 -30.94
C GLY A 23 -29.25 0.28 -31.42
N CYS A 24 -30.16 1.04 -30.81
CA CYS A 24 -30.23 2.47 -31.01
C CYS A 24 -28.97 3.08 -30.37
N GLU A 25 -27.89 3.15 -31.14
CA GLU A 25 -26.77 4.04 -30.82
C GLU A 25 -27.25 5.47 -31.07
N VAL A 26 -27.63 6.16 -29.99
CA VAL A 26 -27.97 7.59 -30.04
C VAL A 26 -26.65 8.36 -30.12
N LEU A 27 -26.23 8.71 -31.33
CA LEU A 27 -25.19 9.70 -31.57
C LEU A 27 -25.74 11.08 -31.20
N VAL A 28 -25.46 11.53 -29.98
CA VAL A 28 -25.71 12.92 -29.58
C VAL A 28 -24.50 13.74 -30.05
N ASP A 29 -24.68 14.44 -31.16
CA ASP A 29 -23.69 15.39 -31.69
C ASP A 29 -23.80 16.68 -30.87
N GLY A 30 -23.15 16.70 -29.70
CA GLY A 30 -23.15 17.84 -28.78
C GLY A 30 -22.29 17.57 -27.55
N GLU A 31 -21.70 18.63 -26.99
CA GLU A 31 -21.06 18.59 -25.67
C GLU A 31 -22.10 18.12 -24.66
N LEU A 32 -22.01 16.85 -24.24
CA LEU A 32 -22.81 16.35 -23.13
C LEU A 32 -22.50 17.24 -21.93
N GLY A 33 -23.51 17.97 -21.45
CA GLY A 33 -23.37 18.72 -20.20
C GLY A 33 -22.90 17.82 -19.07
N SER A 34 -22.43 18.41 -17.97
CA SER A 34 -21.88 17.64 -16.85
C SER A 34 -22.84 16.53 -16.41
N VAL A 35 -22.32 15.29 -16.36
CA VAL A 35 -23.06 14.15 -15.85
C VAL A 35 -23.32 14.40 -14.37
N ARG A 36 -24.59 14.38 -13.98
CA ARG A 36 -24.99 14.59 -12.59
C ARG A 36 -25.10 13.26 -11.87
N CYS A 37 -24.69 13.27 -10.61
CA CYS A 37 -24.87 12.17 -9.67
C CYS A 37 -25.74 12.67 -8.51
N THR A 38 -26.26 11.76 -7.68
CA THR A 38 -27.09 12.15 -6.53
C THR A 38 -26.24 12.39 -5.29
N ASP A 39 -26.75 13.15 -4.31
CA ASP A 39 -26.06 13.35 -3.02
C ASP A 39 -25.79 12.04 -2.27
N LYS A 40 -26.48 10.95 -2.61
CA LYS A 40 -26.23 9.60 -2.06
C LYS A 40 -25.03 8.90 -2.70
N ASP A 41 -24.63 9.36 -3.87
CA ASP A 41 -23.53 8.83 -4.65
C ASP A 41 -22.21 9.57 -4.40
N GLU A 42 -22.22 10.61 -3.57
CA GLU A 42 -21.04 11.44 -3.29
C GLU A 42 -19.85 10.57 -2.87
N GLY A 43 -18.71 10.72 -3.56
CA GLY A 43 -17.51 9.92 -3.36
C GLY A 43 -17.47 8.55 -4.04
N LEU A 44 -18.56 8.08 -4.67
CA LEU A 44 -18.56 6.83 -5.43
C LEU A 44 -17.82 6.98 -6.75
N LEU A 45 -16.94 6.01 -7.04
CA LEU A 45 -16.14 5.94 -8.26
C LEU A 45 -16.82 5.03 -9.29
N GLY A 46 -17.00 5.53 -10.51
CA GLY A 46 -17.47 4.74 -11.64
C GLY A 46 -18.97 4.40 -11.62
N PRO A 47 -19.41 3.52 -12.53
CA PRO A 47 -20.82 3.23 -12.74
C PRO A 47 -21.45 2.48 -11.54
N PRO A 48 -22.77 2.65 -11.29
CA PRO A 48 -23.73 3.40 -12.10
C PRO A 48 -23.74 4.92 -11.84
N SER A 49 -23.07 5.37 -10.78
CA SER A 49 -23.17 6.75 -10.30
C SER A 49 -22.46 7.74 -11.24
N CYS A 50 -21.31 7.36 -11.78
CA CYS A 50 -20.53 8.16 -12.73
C CYS A 50 -19.94 7.29 -13.84
N PRO A 51 -19.45 7.88 -14.96
CA PRO A 51 -18.67 7.13 -15.94
C PRO A 51 -17.40 6.50 -15.32
N ASP A 52 -16.84 5.47 -15.97
CA ASP A 52 -15.60 4.84 -15.52
C ASP A 52 -14.48 5.87 -15.29
N GLY A 53 -13.87 5.84 -14.10
CA GLY A 53 -12.79 6.76 -13.72
C GLY A 53 -13.24 8.16 -13.26
N ALA A 54 -14.54 8.44 -13.22
CA ALA A 54 -15.07 9.64 -12.60
C ALA A 54 -15.64 9.36 -11.19
N VAL A 55 -15.55 10.36 -10.32
CA VAL A 55 -16.12 10.35 -8.97
C VAL A 55 -17.26 11.36 -8.88
N CYS A 56 -18.29 11.06 -8.11
CA CYS A 56 -19.31 12.03 -7.78
C CYS A 56 -18.77 13.06 -6.77
N GLU A 57 -18.71 14.33 -7.17
CA GLU A 57 -18.27 15.45 -6.36
C GLU A 57 -19.22 16.64 -6.54
N GLY A 58 -19.86 17.08 -5.46
CA GLY A 58 -20.83 18.16 -5.46
C GLY A 58 -22.04 17.89 -6.38
N GLY A 59 -22.46 16.63 -6.50
CA GLY A 59 -23.55 16.22 -7.40
C GLY A 59 -23.17 16.22 -8.89
N THR A 60 -21.88 16.32 -9.22
CA THR A 60 -21.36 16.22 -10.59
C THR A 60 -20.27 15.16 -10.70
N CYS A 61 -20.20 14.46 -11.82
CA CYS A 61 -19.14 13.50 -12.07
C CYS A 61 -17.88 14.21 -12.56
N VAL A 62 -16.83 14.18 -11.75
CA VAL A 62 -15.51 14.76 -12.04
C VAL A 62 -14.55 13.65 -12.41
N ALA A 63 -13.89 13.76 -13.55
CA ALA A 63 -12.84 12.82 -13.94
C ALA A 63 -11.67 12.94 -12.96
N LYS A 64 -11.24 11.81 -12.38
CA LYS A 64 -10.06 11.75 -11.52
C LYS A 64 -8.94 11.00 -12.23
N ARG A 65 -7.71 11.45 -11.98
CA ARG A 65 -6.51 10.89 -12.59
C ARG A 65 -6.20 9.52 -11.99
N ALA A 66 -5.83 8.58 -12.84
CA ALA A 66 -5.80 7.16 -12.52
C ALA A 66 -4.39 6.64 -12.21
N LEU A 67 -4.09 6.25 -10.96
CA LEU A 67 -2.75 5.85 -10.49
C LEU A 67 -1.62 6.55 -11.30
N GLY A 68 -0.49 6.02 -11.76
CA GLY A 68 0.64 6.83 -12.31
C GLY A 68 0.46 7.87 -13.46
N GLU A 69 -0.72 8.43 -13.72
CA GLU A 69 -0.95 9.68 -14.43
C GLU A 69 -0.41 10.92 -13.66
N PRO A 70 0.07 11.97 -14.36
CA PRO A 70 0.58 13.18 -13.74
C PRO A 70 -0.48 13.91 -12.92
N CYS A 71 -0.13 14.61 -11.85
CA CYS A 71 -1.05 15.42 -11.02
C CYS A 71 -0.35 16.69 -10.52
N VAL A 72 -1.12 17.64 -10.00
CA VAL A 72 -0.62 18.86 -9.35
C VAL A 72 -0.90 18.81 -7.85
N GLU A 73 -2.09 18.33 -7.47
CA GLU A 73 -2.51 18.22 -6.06
C GLU A 73 -3.24 16.90 -5.79
N ASP A 74 -3.36 16.52 -4.51
CA ASP A 74 -4.03 15.27 -4.11
C ASP A 74 -5.46 15.15 -4.64
N GLY A 75 -6.16 16.29 -4.77
CA GLY A 75 -7.53 16.36 -5.28
C GLY A 75 -7.69 15.96 -6.76
N ASP A 76 -6.60 15.97 -7.54
CA ASP A 76 -6.60 15.50 -8.93
C ASP A 76 -6.77 13.98 -9.02
N CYS A 77 -6.33 13.27 -7.99
CA CYS A 77 -6.23 11.82 -7.98
C CYS A 77 -7.54 11.14 -7.57
N ARG A 78 -7.67 9.85 -7.87
CA ARG A 78 -8.83 9.05 -7.44
C ARG A 78 -8.93 8.99 -5.90
N PRO A 79 -10.12 8.69 -5.35
CA PRO A 79 -10.25 8.39 -3.93
C PRO A 79 -9.21 7.35 -3.50
N LEU A 80 -8.60 7.56 -2.32
CA LEU A 80 -7.51 6.76 -1.73
C LEU A 80 -6.12 6.96 -2.37
N ASP A 81 -6.03 7.65 -3.49
CA ASP A 81 -4.76 8.02 -4.13
C ASP A 81 -4.32 9.41 -3.63
N PHE A 82 -3.06 9.77 -3.82
CA PHE A 82 -2.46 11.08 -3.51
C PHE A 82 -1.47 11.48 -4.60
N CYS A 83 -1.16 12.77 -4.69
CA CYS A 83 -0.22 13.30 -5.65
C CYS A 83 1.21 13.20 -5.12
N LEU A 84 1.96 12.23 -5.63
CA LEU A 84 3.32 11.94 -5.19
C LEU A 84 4.34 12.66 -6.06
N GLU A 85 5.15 13.52 -5.44
CA GLU A 85 6.28 14.17 -6.08
C GLU A 85 7.42 13.16 -6.31
N LEU A 86 7.83 12.94 -7.56
CA LEU A 86 8.85 11.94 -7.88
C LEU A 86 10.24 12.29 -7.34
N SER A 87 10.53 13.58 -7.12
CA SER A 87 11.80 14.04 -6.54
C SER A 87 12.06 13.46 -5.14
N GLN A 88 11.00 13.11 -4.40
CA GLN A 88 11.09 12.48 -3.07
C GLN A 88 11.57 11.03 -3.12
N LEU A 89 11.66 10.44 -4.30
CA LEU A 89 11.92 9.02 -4.50
C LEU A 89 13.38 8.72 -4.86
N ASP A 90 14.09 9.72 -5.40
CA ASP A 90 15.42 9.59 -5.98
C ASP A 90 16.52 9.63 -4.91
N GLY A 91 16.29 8.99 -3.76
CA GLY A 91 17.21 8.89 -2.62
C GLY A 91 18.67 8.92 -3.06
N GLU A 92 19.26 10.10 -2.92
CA GLU A 92 20.61 10.48 -3.37
C GLU A 92 20.87 10.49 -4.89
N GLY A 93 20.43 11.57 -5.55
CA GLY A 93 21.26 12.25 -6.57
C GLY A 93 21.22 11.68 -7.99
N GLN A 94 20.36 10.71 -8.27
CA GLN A 94 20.10 10.31 -9.64
C GLN A 94 19.13 11.32 -10.27
N THR A 95 19.68 12.37 -10.86
CA THR A 95 18.91 13.36 -11.61
C THR A 95 18.15 12.66 -12.74
N VAL A 96 16.87 12.35 -12.52
CA VAL A 96 15.95 12.14 -13.64
C VAL A 96 16.08 13.39 -14.50
N PRO A 97 16.35 13.27 -15.82
CA PRO A 97 16.55 14.44 -16.68
C PRO A 97 15.35 15.35 -16.51
N THR A 98 15.56 16.49 -15.84
CA THR A 98 14.54 17.50 -15.64
C THR A 98 14.10 17.90 -17.03
N GLN A 99 12.83 17.67 -17.37
CA GLN A 99 12.32 18.23 -18.61
C GLN A 99 12.55 19.76 -18.54
N PRO A 100 12.92 20.39 -19.67
CA PRO A 100 13.37 21.78 -19.70
C PRO A 100 12.36 22.80 -19.17
N ASP A 101 11.12 22.39 -18.88
CA ASP A 101 10.03 23.24 -18.41
C ASP A 101 9.77 23.15 -16.88
N GLY A 102 10.63 22.46 -16.12
CA GLY A 102 10.97 22.85 -14.75
C GLY A 102 10.00 22.55 -13.59
N GLU A 103 8.88 21.83 -13.80
CA GLU A 103 8.06 21.31 -12.69
C GLU A 103 8.43 19.84 -12.40
N GLY A 104 8.69 19.53 -11.12
CA GLY A 104 8.87 18.16 -10.66
C GLY A 104 7.65 17.34 -11.07
N GLN A 105 7.87 16.25 -11.79
CA GLN A 105 6.75 15.43 -12.27
C GLN A 105 6.13 14.73 -11.07
N SER A 106 4.94 15.17 -10.66
CA SER A 106 4.14 14.46 -9.66
C SER A 106 3.17 13.51 -10.35
N VAL A 107 2.89 12.36 -9.74
CA VAL A 107 1.97 11.34 -10.28
C VAL A 107 1.03 10.83 -9.20
N CYS A 108 -0.18 10.41 -9.58
CA CYS A 108 -1.07 9.80 -8.60
C CYS A 108 -0.51 8.45 -8.14
N ALA A 109 -0.36 8.31 -6.84
CA ALA A 109 0.15 7.10 -6.17
C ALA A 109 -0.83 6.66 -5.09
N ARG A 110 -0.73 5.40 -4.69
CA ARG A 110 -1.54 4.83 -3.62
C ARG A 110 -0.63 4.09 -2.63
N PRO A 111 -0.86 4.16 -1.31
CA PRO A 111 -0.19 3.28 -0.35
C PRO A 111 -0.47 1.81 -0.67
N CYS A 112 0.51 0.94 -0.50
CA CYS A 112 0.30 -0.49 -0.69
C CYS A 112 1.10 -1.34 0.30
N CYS A 113 0.59 -2.55 0.51
CA CYS A 113 1.28 -3.63 1.19
C CYS A 113 1.71 -4.71 0.22
N SER A 114 0.91 -4.99 -0.80
CA SER A 114 1.20 -5.93 -1.88
C SER A 114 0.84 -5.32 -3.23
N SER A 115 1.33 -5.91 -4.31
CA SER A 115 1.01 -5.46 -5.67
C SER A 115 -0.47 -5.64 -6.02
N SER A 116 -1.22 -6.46 -5.26
CA SER A 116 -2.68 -6.58 -5.40
C SER A 116 -3.44 -5.33 -4.93
N ASP A 117 -2.86 -4.52 -4.04
CA ASP A 117 -3.48 -3.27 -3.56
C ASP A 117 -3.51 -2.18 -4.66
N CYS A 118 -2.74 -2.40 -5.74
CA CYS A 118 -2.62 -1.50 -6.88
C CYS A 118 -3.68 -1.75 -7.96
N ASP A 119 -4.59 -2.69 -7.74
CA ASP A 119 -5.72 -2.93 -8.63
C ASP A 119 -6.71 -1.74 -8.61
N PRO A 120 -7.41 -1.47 -9.74
CA PRO A 120 -7.51 -2.30 -10.94
C PRO A 120 -6.38 -2.12 -11.96
N ARG A 121 -5.36 -1.30 -11.66
CA ARG A 121 -4.25 -1.05 -12.58
C ARG A 121 -3.28 -2.22 -12.58
N ARG A 122 -3.54 -3.19 -13.46
CA ARG A 122 -2.80 -4.47 -13.53
C ARG A 122 -1.31 -4.32 -13.81
N ASP A 123 -0.90 -3.24 -14.48
CA ASP A 123 0.51 -2.96 -14.75
C ASP A 123 1.21 -2.22 -13.60
N ALA A 124 0.50 -1.87 -12.51
CA ALA A 124 1.08 -1.26 -11.34
C ALA A 124 1.44 -2.28 -10.27
N VAL A 125 2.61 -2.12 -9.67
CA VAL A 125 3.18 -2.97 -8.61
C VAL A 125 3.30 -2.19 -7.33
N CYS A 126 3.39 -2.89 -6.21
CA CYS A 126 3.79 -2.26 -4.96
C CYS A 126 5.30 -2.10 -4.94
N TRP A 127 5.75 -0.85 -4.93
CA TRP A 127 7.15 -0.49 -5.01
C TRP A 127 7.56 0.29 -3.76
N VAL A 128 8.66 -0.13 -3.15
CA VAL A 128 9.31 0.58 -2.04
C VAL A 128 10.52 1.31 -2.62
N PRO A 129 10.74 2.60 -2.30
CA PRO A 129 11.89 3.34 -2.80
C PRO A 129 13.22 2.81 -2.22
N PRO A 130 14.38 3.14 -2.82
CA PRO A 130 15.69 2.73 -2.29
C PRO A 130 15.95 3.17 -0.85
N GLY A 131 15.49 4.39 -0.48
CA GLY A 131 15.55 4.89 0.89
C GLY A 131 14.58 4.22 1.88
N GLY A 132 13.83 3.22 1.43
CA GLY A 132 12.88 2.47 2.23
C GLY A 132 11.61 3.26 2.60
N GLY A 133 10.98 2.89 3.71
CA GLY A 133 9.75 3.49 4.20
C GLY A 133 8.53 2.65 3.81
N ALA A 134 7.57 3.27 3.12
CA ALA A 134 6.33 2.64 2.73
C ALA A 134 6.32 2.17 1.27
N GLY A 135 5.56 1.11 1.00
CA GLY A 135 5.19 0.73 -0.36
C GLY A 135 4.20 1.73 -0.95
N VAL A 136 4.43 2.11 -2.21
CA VAL A 136 3.51 2.89 -3.03
C VAL A 136 3.29 2.21 -4.38
N CYS A 137 2.05 2.27 -4.87
CA CYS A 137 1.67 1.71 -6.15
C CYS A 137 2.25 2.52 -7.30
N ARG A 138 3.06 1.87 -8.15
CA ARG A 138 3.73 2.48 -9.31
C ARG A 138 3.61 1.58 -10.52
N VAL A 139 3.54 2.17 -11.71
CA VAL A 139 3.55 1.40 -12.96
C VAL A 139 4.87 0.64 -13.05
N GLY A 140 4.83 -0.68 -13.23
CA GLY A 140 6.00 -1.55 -13.16
C GLY A 140 7.12 -1.10 -14.09
N ARG A 141 6.81 -0.73 -15.35
CA ARG A 141 7.80 -0.24 -16.31
C ARG A 141 8.55 1.02 -15.84
N ASP A 142 7.92 1.87 -15.05
CA ASP A 142 8.52 3.11 -14.54
C ASP A 142 9.49 2.84 -13.38
N VAL A 143 9.44 1.63 -12.81
CA VAL A 143 10.30 1.16 -11.71
C VAL A 143 11.10 -0.08 -12.09
N HIS A 144 11.41 -0.23 -13.39
CA HIS A 144 12.21 -1.33 -13.95
C HIS A 144 11.63 -2.75 -13.74
N ARG A 145 10.29 -2.85 -13.69
CA ARG A 145 9.51 -4.10 -13.68
C ARG A 145 8.50 -4.14 -14.84
N PRO A 146 8.97 -4.14 -16.11
CA PRO A 146 8.09 -4.01 -17.27
C PRO A 146 7.15 -5.22 -17.47
N GLU A 147 7.51 -6.38 -16.92
CA GLU A 147 6.75 -7.62 -17.03
C GLU A 147 6.09 -7.94 -15.70
N VAL A 148 4.77 -7.92 -15.67
CA VAL A 148 3.95 -8.27 -14.49
C VAL A 148 2.90 -9.29 -14.90
N GLY A 149 2.72 -10.30 -14.05
CA GLY A 149 1.76 -11.36 -14.23
C GLY A 149 0.59 -11.25 -13.28
N THR A 150 0.02 -12.41 -12.95
CA THR A 150 -1.16 -12.50 -12.06
C THR A 150 -0.93 -13.40 -10.85
N ARG A 151 0.22 -14.09 -10.78
CA ARG A 151 0.51 -14.98 -9.65
C ARG A 151 0.90 -14.17 -8.41
N LEU A 152 0.36 -14.57 -7.27
CA LEU A 152 0.57 -13.96 -5.96
C LEU A 152 1.85 -14.48 -5.30
N ALA A 153 2.28 -13.81 -4.24
CA ALA A 153 3.47 -14.21 -3.49
C ALA A 153 3.39 -15.66 -2.98
N GLY A 154 4.47 -16.41 -3.17
CA GLY A 154 4.62 -17.83 -2.83
C GLY A 154 4.09 -18.82 -3.87
N GLU A 155 3.39 -18.36 -4.91
CA GLU A 155 3.07 -19.23 -6.05
C GLU A 155 4.32 -19.51 -6.90
N ALA A 156 4.42 -20.69 -7.48
CA ALA A 156 5.54 -21.05 -8.34
C ALA A 156 5.62 -20.13 -9.57
N CYS A 157 6.83 -19.82 -10.05
CA CYS A 157 7.09 -18.99 -11.23
C CYS A 157 8.28 -19.50 -12.02
N SER A 158 8.35 -19.09 -13.28
CA SER A 158 9.46 -19.37 -14.20
C SER A 158 10.12 -18.09 -14.71
N SER A 159 9.43 -16.96 -14.59
CA SER A 159 9.90 -15.65 -15.00
C SER A 159 9.23 -14.54 -14.17
N PRO A 160 9.84 -13.34 -14.10
CA PRO A 160 9.23 -12.15 -13.49
C PRO A 160 7.79 -11.89 -13.96
N GLY A 161 7.52 -12.04 -15.26
CA GLY A 161 6.21 -11.83 -15.87
C GLY A 161 5.12 -12.81 -15.46
N ASP A 162 5.43 -13.87 -14.71
CA ASP A 162 4.41 -14.73 -14.09
C ASP A 162 3.79 -14.05 -12.85
N CYS A 163 4.56 -13.22 -12.15
CA CYS A 163 4.25 -12.71 -10.81
C CYS A 163 3.61 -11.33 -10.85
N ARG A 164 2.59 -11.10 -10.01
CA ARG A 164 1.86 -9.81 -9.89
C ARG A 164 2.78 -8.64 -9.55
N SER A 165 3.85 -8.92 -8.80
CA SER A 165 4.88 -7.97 -8.39
C SER A 165 5.97 -7.72 -9.44
N GLY A 166 6.01 -8.55 -10.49
CA GLY A 166 7.13 -8.60 -11.43
C GLY A 166 8.41 -9.19 -10.84
N ASN A 167 8.36 -9.93 -9.72
CA ASN A 167 9.54 -10.56 -9.12
C ASN A 167 9.34 -12.07 -8.93
N CYS A 168 10.23 -12.84 -9.56
CA CYS A 168 10.33 -14.29 -9.42
C CYS A 168 11.72 -14.61 -8.85
N SER A 169 11.78 -15.26 -7.69
CA SER A 169 13.02 -15.64 -7.01
C SER A 169 12.92 -17.08 -6.55
N ASP A 170 13.95 -17.88 -6.78
CA ASP A 170 13.99 -19.30 -6.40
C ASP A 170 12.72 -20.06 -6.85
N ASP A 171 12.28 -19.80 -8.09
CA ASP A 171 11.08 -20.36 -8.70
C ASP A 171 9.77 -20.05 -7.94
N VAL A 172 9.73 -19.04 -7.07
CA VAL A 172 8.53 -18.55 -6.38
C VAL A 172 8.34 -17.04 -6.55
N CYS A 173 7.07 -16.62 -6.68
CA CYS A 173 6.72 -15.21 -6.76
C CYS A 173 6.98 -14.53 -5.41
N VAL A 174 7.58 -13.35 -5.44
CA VAL A 174 7.84 -12.56 -4.23
C VAL A 174 7.19 -11.18 -4.36
N ASP A 175 6.49 -10.74 -3.34
CA ASP A 175 5.84 -9.43 -3.30
C ASP A 175 6.17 -8.72 -1.99
N SER A 176 5.96 -7.41 -1.94
CA SER A 176 6.06 -6.68 -0.68
C SER A 176 4.97 -7.16 0.28
N CYS A 177 5.16 -6.86 1.57
CA CYS A 177 4.16 -7.13 2.58
C CYS A 177 4.22 -6.11 3.71
N CYS A 178 3.15 -6.04 4.51
CA CYS A 178 3.16 -5.29 5.76
C CYS A 178 2.81 -6.12 7.00
N SER A 179 2.58 -7.42 6.83
CA SER A 179 2.27 -8.37 7.89
C SER A 179 2.33 -9.79 7.35
N ASP A 180 2.48 -10.78 8.23
CA ASP A 180 2.44 -12.19 7.86
C ASP A 180 1.10 -12.61 7.24
N THR A 181 -0.01 -11.93 7.60
CA THR A 181 -1.32 -12.19 7.01
C THR A 181 -1.33 -12.02 5.50
N HIS A 182 -0.53 -11.09 4.96
CA HIS A 182 -0.39 -10.90 3.51
C HIS A 182 0.39 -12.03 2.83
N CYS A 183 1.19 -12.79 3.57
CA CYS A 183 2.06 -13.85 3.07
C CYS A 183 1.53 -15.26 3.34
N ALA A 184 0.56 -15.40 4.26
CA ALA A 184 0.12 -16.67 4.80
C ALA A 184 -0.47 -17.64 3.77
N ALA A 185 -1.02 -17.14 2.65
CA ALA A 185 -1.73 -17.95 1.65
C ALA A 185 -0.88 -19.11 1.08
N ASN A 186 0.45 -18.97 1.07
CA ASN A 186 1.40 -19.95 0.51
C ASN A 186 2.49 -20.37 1.50
N GLY A 187 2.26 -20.23 2.82
CA GLY A 187 3.23 -20.60 3.85
C GLY A 187 4.48 -19.70 3.90
N MET A 188 4.39 -18.51 3.31
CA MET A 188 5.42 -17.48 3.34
C MET A 188 5.26 -16.62 4.60
N THR A 189 6.31 -15.95 5.03
CA THR A 189 6.30 -14.97 6.12
C THR A 189 6.83 -13.63 5.64
N CYS A 190 6.43 -12.56 6.31
CA CYS A 190 6.82 -11.21 5.97
C CYS A 190 8.16 -10.87 6.62
N GLN A 191 9.23 -10.88 5.84
CA GLN A 191 10.60 -10.76 6.31
C GLN A 191 11.31 -9.56 5.69
N LEU A 192 12.26 -9.00 6.45
CA LEU A 192 13.14 -7.95 5.96
C LEU A 192 14.07 -8.55 4.90
N THR A 193 14.10 -7.93 3.73
CA THR A 193 15.00 -8.27 2.64
C THR A 193 15.59 -7.02 2.02
N THR A 194 16.66 -7.18 1.25
CA THR A 194 17.29 -6.11 0.49
C THR A 194 17.45 -6.56 -0.94
N GLY A 195 17.10 -5.70 -1.90
CA GLY A 195 17.33 -5.96 -3.33
C GLY A 195 16.31 -6.87 -4.02
N LEU A 196 15.30 -7.39 -3.30
CA LEU A 196 14.35 -8.37 -3.86
C LEU A 196 13.06 -7.72 -4.38
N VAL A 197 12.41 -6.91 -3.54
CA VAL A 197 11.17 -6.16 -3.89
C VAL A 197 11.38 -4.65 -3.91
N SER A 198 12.63 -4.22 -3.75
CA SER A 198 13.05 -2.83 -3.91
C SER A 198 14.57 -2.78 -4.12
N ALA A 199 15.09 -1.62 -4.55
CA ALA A 199 16.53 -1.42 -4.61
C ALA A 199 17.18 -1.34 -3.22
N GLY A 200 16.38 -1.11 -2.16
CA GLY A 200 16.83 -1.03 -0.77
C GLY A 200 16.19 -2.09 0.14
N PRO A 201 16.25 -1.85 1.47
CA PRO A 201 15.56 -2.65 2.48
C PRO A 201 14.04 -2.50 2.41
N ALA A 202 13.34 -3.63 2.41
CA ALA A 202 11.88 -3.67 2.39
C ALA A 202 11.37 -4.96 3.03
N TRP A 203 10.10 -4.95 3.43
CA TRP A 203 9.39 -6.15 3.85
C TRP A 203 8.85 -6.91 2.64
N ALA A 204 9.17 -8.19 2.54
CA ALA A 204 8.72 -9.07 1.46
C ALA A 204 8.20 -10.41 1.97
N CYS A 205 7.26 -11.00 1.24
CA CYS A 205 6.83 -12.37 1.48
C CYS A 205 7.90 -13.35 1.02
N GLN A 206 8.55 -14.01 1.96
CA GLN A 206 9.63 -14.97 1.70
C GLN A 206 9.34 -16.31 2.40
N PRO A 207 9.99 -17.42 1.99
CA PRO A 207 9.95 -18.64 2.78
C PRO A 207 10.48 -18.35 4.19
N PRO A 208 9.96 -19.00 5.24
CA PRO A 208 10.40 -18.76 6.61
C PRO A 208 11.93 -18.77 6.75
N GLY A 209 12.47 -17.71 7.33
CA GLY A 209 13.91 -17.57 7.54
C GLY A 209 14.46 -18.58 8.55
N GLN A 210 15.79 -18.54 8.74
CA GLN A 210 16.47 -19.40 9.71
C GLN A 210 16.35 -18.91 11.16
N GLY A 211 15.95 -17.65 11.36
CA GLY A 211 15.75 -17.07 12.68
C GLY A 211 14.66 -17.80 13.45
N ALA A 212 14.94 -18.11 14.72
CA ALA A 212 14.04 -18.90 15.57
C ALA A 212 13.27 -18.04 16.59
N LYS A 213 13.72 -16.80 16.82
CA LYS A 213 13.14 -15.91 17.82
C LYS A 213 11.94 -15.15 17.25
N GLY A 214 10.85 -15.14 18.01
CA GLY A 214 9.63 -14.43 17.69
C GLY A 214 9.67 -12.94 18.09
N PRO A 215 8.56 -12.22 17.90
CA PRO A 215 8.47 -10.79 18.21
C PRO A 215 8.76 -10.51 19.69
N LEU A 216 9.53 -9.45 19.96
CA LEU A 216 9.95 -8.96 21.27
C LEU A 216 10.86 -9.89 22.09
N GLU A 217 11.37 -10.97 21.49
CA GLU A 217 12.42 -11.77 22.11
C GLU A 217 13.80 -11.08 21.99
N GLU A 218 14.68 -11.31 22.97
CA GLU A 218 16.04 -10.76 23.00
C GLU A 218 16.90 -11.28 21.85
N CYS A 219 17.56 -10.40 21.12
CA CYS A 219 18.39 -10.76 19.97
C CYS A 219 19.72 -9.99 19.99
N ASP A 220 20.74 -10.59 19.38
CA ASP A 220 22.04 -9.96 19.22
C ASP A 220 22.26 -9.46 17.78
N VAL A 221 21.66 -10.15 16.82
CA VAL A 221 21.79 -9.86 15.38
C VAL A 221 20.47 -10.09 14.65
N HIS A 222 20.30 -9.44 13.50
CA HIS A 222 19.11 -9.55 12.65
C HIS A 222 18.72 -11.01 12.33
N GLY A 223 19.71 -11.89 12.11
CA GLY A 223 19.50 -13.29 11.77
C GLY A 223 18.92 -14.17 12.88
N ASP A 224 18.90 -13.70 14.14
CA ASP A 224 18.25 -14.42 15.24
C ASP A 224 16.73 -14.45 15.08
N CYS A 225 16.19 -13.41 14.46
CA CYS A 225 14.76 -13.10 14.42
C CYS A 225 14.09 -13.74 13.21
N ALA A 226 12.93 -14.35 13.41
CA ALA A 226 12.14 -14.94 12.32
C ALA A 226 11.71 -13.92 11.26
N SER A 227 11.59 -12.65 11.64
CA SER A 227 11.33 -11.50 10.76
C SER A 227 12.57 -10.98 10.02
N GLY A 228 13.76 -11.44 10.39
CA GLY A 228 15.03 -10.96 9.86
C GLY A 228 15.47 -9.60 10.43
N ILE A 229 14.89 -9.13 11.54
CA ILE A 229 15.29 -7.84 12.12
C ILE A 229 15.33 -7.83 13.65
N CYS A 230 16.48 -7.39 14.16
CA CYS A 230 16.76 -7.12 15.56
C CYS A 230 16.91 -5.59 15.72
N ALA A 231 16.13 -4.98 16.60
CA ALA A 231 16.07 -3.53 16.76
C ALA A 231 16.22 -3.13 18.22
N ASP A 232 16.88 -2.00 18.49
CA ASP A 232 16.97 -1.43 19.83
C ASP A 232 15.63 -0.78 20.22
N LEU A 233 14.98 -1.29 21.27
CA LEU A 233 13.73 -0.76 21.82
C LEU A 233 13.98 0.09 23.09
N GLY A 234 15.17 0.69 23.22
CA GLY A 234 15.53 1.59 24.32
C GLY A 234 15.76 0.82 25.62
N ASP A 235 14.92 1.03 26.64
CA ASP A 235 15.08 0.37 27.94
C ASP A 235 14.97 -1.16 27.87
N LEU A 236 14.41 -1.70 26.78
CA LEU A 236 14.34 -3.14 26.53
C LEU A 236 15.59 -3.70 25.88
N GLY A 237 16.50 -2.85 25.38
CA GLY A 237 17.61 -3.24 24.53
C GLY A 237 17.16 -3.85 23.20
N PHE A 238 18.03 -4.67 22.61
CA PHE A 238 17.78 -5.30 21.32
C PHE A 238 16.72 -6.39 21.39
N ARG A 239 15.68 -6.25 20.56
CA ARG A 239 14.54 -7.16 20.47
C ARG A 239 14.16 -7.44 19.03
N CYS A 240 13.70 -8.65 18.76
CA CYS A 240 13.14 -8.98 17.47
C CYS A 240 11.87 -8.16 17.21
N THR A 241 11.72 -7.59 16.02
CA THR A 241 10.54 -6.77 15.68
C THR A 241 9.82 -7.32 14.45
N ILE A 242 8.62 -6.81 14.17
CA ILE A 242 7.76 -7.22 13.05
C ILE A 242 7.30 -6.00 12.26
N PRO A 243 6.94 -6.16 10.97
CA PRO A 243 6.32 -5.09 10.20
C PRO A 243 5.00 -4.66 10.83
N CYS A 244 4.63 -3.41 10.62
CA CYS A 244 3.39 -2.84 11.14
C CYS A 244 2.82 -1.78 10.18
N CYS A 245 1.49 -1.64 10.24
CA CYS A 245 0.74 -0.58 9.57
C CYS A 245 0.02 0.35 10.53
N SER A 246 0.08 0.07 11.82
CA SER A 246 -0.38 0.97 12.87
C SER A 246 0.21 0.47 14.18
N SER A 247 0.26 1.34 15.18
CA SER A 247 0.67 0.99 16.54
C SER A 247 -0.29 -0.01 17.20
N GLU A 248 -1.50 -0.20 16.66
CA GLU A 248 -2.42 -1.24 17.13
C GLU A 248 -2.00 -2.66 16.75
N MET A 249 -1.19 -2.80 15.68
CA MET A 249 -0.67 -4.10 15.25
C MET A 249 0.52 -4.58 16.10
N CYS A 250 1.06 -3.71 16.94
CA CYS A 250 2.27 -3.99 17.69
C CYS A 250 1.97 -4.67 19.04
N PRO A 251 2.68 -5.77 19.36
CA PRO A 251 2.50 -6.44 20.64
C PRO A 251 3.00 -5.56 21.79
N SER A 252 2.37 -5.69 22.96
CA SER A 252 2.92 -5.08 24.19
C SER A 252 4.11 -5.89 24.69
N ALA A 253 5.14 -5.19 25.18
CA ALA A 253 6.29 -5.82 25.84
C ALA A 253 6.08 -5.91 27.36
N ARG A 254 6.70 -6.89 28.02
CA ARG A 254 6.69 -7.02 29.47
C ARG A 254 8.10 -7.13 30.02
N VAL A 255 8.44 -6.32 31.02
CA VAL A 255 9.67 -6.45 31.81
C VAL A 255 9.31 -6.46 33.28
N GLY A 256 9.53 -7.59 33.94
CA GLY A 256 8.99 -7.82 35.28
C GLY A 256 7.47 -7.66 35.28
N ASP A 257 6.97 -6.77 36.13
CA ASP A 257 5.55 -6.45 36.26
C ASP A 257 5.10 -5.25 35.41
N THR A 258 6.01 -4.60 34.68
CA THR A 258 5.70 -3.44 33.85
C THR A 258 5.35 -3.87 32.42
N VAL A 259 4.19 -3.40 31.93
CA VAL A 259 3.76 -3.56 30.54
C VAL A 259 4.08 -2.28 29.77
N TYR A 260 4.80 -2.42 28.66
CA TYR A 260 5.12 -1.34 27.75
C TYR A 260 4.31 -1.48 26.47
N ASN A 261 3.83 -0.36 25.95
CA ASN A 261 3.26 -0.33 24.61
C ASN A 261 4.40 -0.17 23.60
N VAL A 262 4.40 -1.01 22.57
CA VAL A 262 5.29 -0.85 21.44
C VAL A 262 4.47 -0.20 20.33
N GLY A 263 4.96 0.91 19.80
CA GLY A 263 4.37 1.63 18.68
C GLY A 263 5.00 1.25 17.35
N CYS A 264 4.25 1.48 16.29
CA CYS A 264 4.75 1.37 14.93
C CYS A 264 5.56 2.62 14.59
N ALA A 265 6.79 2.45 14.13
CA ALA A 265 7.69 3.54 13.79
C ALA A 265 8.56 3.20 12.59
N LEU A 266 9.18 4.22 12.00
CA LEU A 266 10.28 4.01 11.06
C LEU A 266 11.54 3.66 11.84
N LEU A 267 12.16 2.55 11.44
CA LEU A 267 13.42 2.08 11.95
C LEU A 267 14.46 2.24 10.85
N GLU A 268 15.55 2.96 11.15
CA GLU A 268 16.70 3.03 10.25
C GLU A 268 17.39 1.66 10.17
N THR A 269 17.74 1.29 8.96
CA THR A 269 18.57 0.14 8.63
C THR A 269 19.99 0.64 8.35
N GLY A 270 21.00 -0.24 8.44
CA GLY A 270 22.43 0.15 8.43
C GLY A 270 22.92 1.00 7.23
N ASP A 271 22.12 1.10 6.16
CA ASP A 271 22.43 1.86 4.94
C ASP A 271 21.69 3.21 4.85
N GLY A 272 21.11 3.71 5.95
CA GLY A 272 20.33 4.96 5.99
C GLY A 272 18.91 4.84 5.42
N ALA A 273 18.55 3.70 4.84
CA ALA A 273 17.18 3.39 4.48
C ALA A 273 16.34 3.07 5.71
N THR A 274 15.02 3.27 5.63
CA THR A 274 14.11 3.01 6.75
C THR A 274 13.12 1.88 6.46
N VAL A 275 12.60 1.22 7.49
CA VAL A 275 11.45 0.30 7.36
C VAL A 275 10.46 0.53 8.49
N ARG A 276 9.17 0.28 8.25
CA ARG A 276 8.15 0.35 9.31
C ARG A 276 8.23 -0.90 10.18
N ALA A 277 8.40 -0.74 11.48
CA ALA A 277 8.46 -1.86 12.41
C ALA A 277 7.88 -1.48 13.79
N CYS A 278 7.51 -2.50 14.56
CA CYS A 278 7.16 -2.34 15.98
C CYS A 278 8.41 -2.06 16.81
N ALA A 279 8.92 -0.83 16.72
CA ALA A 279 10.25 -0.45 17.20
C ALA A 279 10.24 0.75 18.15
N ALA A 280 9.09 1.35 18.43
CA ALA A 280 9.00 2.49 19.35
C ALA A 280 8.50 2.06 20.73
N LEU A 281 9.37 2.03 21.74
CA LEU A 281 8.90 1.87 23.13
C LEU A 281 8.19 3.14 23.59
N ARG A 282 6.95 3.01 24.08
CA ARG A 282 6.17 4.13 24.59
C ARG A 282 6.02 4.01 26.10
N THR A 283 6.72 4.88 26.81
CA THR A 283 6.60 5.07 28.26
C THR A 283 5.55 6.15 28.53
N GLY A 284 4.29 5.75 28.80
CA GLY A 284 3.24 6.72 29.09
C GLY A 284 1.83 6.17 28.93
N GLY A 285 0.86 6.90 29.48
CA GLY A 285 -0.57 6.60 29.36
C GLY A 285 -1.22 7.11 28.07
N GLY A 286 -0.43 7.47 27.05
CA GLY A 286 -0.94 7.88 25.75
C GLY A 286 -1.60 6.71 25.04
N PHE A 287 -2.93 6.67 25.03
CA PHE A 287 -3.72 5.61 24.38
C PHE A 287 -4.64 6.14 23.28
N ALA A 288 -4.62 7.46 23.05
CA ALA A 288 -5.49 8.10 22.09
C ALA A 288 -5.22 7.57 20.68
N SER A 289 -6.30 7.15 20.02
CA SER A 289 -6.30 6.65 18.64
C SER A 289 -6.15 7.79 17.64
N VAL A 290 -5.91 7.45 16.37
CA VAL A 290 -5.90 8.40 15.27
C VAL A 290 -7.15 9.29 15.28
N GLY A 291 -6.95 10.58 15.06
CA GLY A 291 -8.01 11.59 14.97
C GLY A 291 -8.51 12.16 16.30
N VAL A 292 -8.10 11.61 17.45
CA VAL A 292 -8.41 12.19 18.76
C VAL A 292 -7.59 13.46 18.97
N PRO A 293 -8.18 14.57 19.44
CA PRO A 293 -7.44 15.80 19.73
C PRO A 293 -6.30 15.58 20.73
N CYS A 294 -5.16 16.21 20.51
CA CYS A 294 -3.97 16.03 21.33
C CYS A 294 -3.26 17.35 21.64
N GLY A 295 -2.74 17.45 22.87
CA GLY A 295 -1.89 18.57 23.28
C GLY A 295 -0.40 18.35 22.94
N GLY A 296 -0.01 17.10 22.71
CA GLY A 296 1.38 16.68 22.47
C GLY A 296 1.45 15.20 22.07
N ASP A 297 2.64 14.78 21.65
CA ASP A 297 2.92 13.43 21.15
C ASP A 297 2.66 12.34 22.21
N ASP A 298 2.92 12.64 23.47
CA ASP A 298 2.74 11.75 24.63
C ASP A 298 1.27 11.40 24.91
N ALA A 299 0.32 12.20 24.39
CA ALA A 299 -1.11 11.89 24.45
C ALA A 299 -1.51 10.76 23.48
N CYS A 300 -0.73 10.59 22.40
CA CYS A 300 -1.07 9.71 21.28
C CYS A 300 -0.45 8.33 21.42
N ARG A 301 -1.19 7.29 21.06
CA ARG A 301 -0.70 5.90 21.11
C ARG A 301 0.57 5.70 20.28
N SER A 302 0.61 6.32 19.10
CA SER A 302 1.74 6.27 18.19
C SER A 302 2.92 7.13 18.64
N GLY A 303 2.73 8.02 19.62
CA GLY A 303 3.67 9.10 19.91
C GLY A 303 3.69 10.20 18.84
N MET A 304 2.61 10.39 18.08
CA MET A 304 2.54 11.43 17.03
C MET A 304 1.25 12.24 17.14
N CYS A 305 1.39 13.54 17.40
CA CYS A 305 0.33 14.53 17.43
C CYS A 305 0.54 15.50 16.26
N VAL A 306 -0.31 15.42 15.23
CA VAL A 306 -0.17 16.21 13.99
C VAL A 306 -1.28 17.26 13.89
N GLY A 307 -1.01 18.40 13.25
CA GLY A 307 -2.02 19.43 12.98
C GLY A 307 -1.55 20.41 11.92
N GLY A 308 -2.47 21.20 11.39
CA GLY A 308 -2.17 22.26 10.42
C GLY A 308 -1.31 23.36 11.03
N SER A 309 -0.49 24.01 10.21
CA SER A 309 0.41 25.09 10.60
C SER A 309 -0.29 26.38 11.07
N ASP A 310 -1.59 26.53 10.81
CA ASP A 310 -2.31 27.81 10.94
C ASP A 310 -3.62 27.68 11.76
N ASP A 311 -3.51 27.43 13.07
CA ASP A 311 -4.64 27.36 14.03
C ASP A 311 -5.54 26.09 13.97
N GLY A 312 -5.12 25.05 13.25
CA GLY A 312 -5.84 23.78 13.19
C GLY A 312 -5.77 22.99 14.51
N GLU A 313 -6.89 22.36 14.91
CA GLU A 313 -6.92 21.41 16.02
C GLU A 313 -5.94 20.26 15.73
N ARG A 314 -4.95 20.04 16.61
CA ARG A 314 -4.02 18.92 16.49
C ARG A 314 -4.75 17.63 16.86
N SER A 315 -4.48 16.57 16.11
CA SER A 315 -5.04 15.25 16.32
C SER A 315 -3.95 14.18 16.30
N CYS A 316 -4.18 13.09 17.02
CA CYS A 316 -3.28 11.96 17.01
C CYS A 316 -3.19 11.35 15.60
N SER A 317 -1.97 11.00 15.20
CA SER A 317 -1.65 10.32 13.95
C SER A 317 -1.12 8.92 14.25
N ASP A 318 -0.79 8.15 13.23
CA ASP A 318 -0.05 6.89 13.33
C ASP A 318 0.68 6.65 12.01
N VAL A 319 1.68 5.76 12.04
CA VAL A 319 2.23 5.18 10.81
C VAL A 319 1.13 4.37 10.14
N CYS A 320 1.05 4.39 8.82
CA CYS A 320 0.00 3.72 8.06
C CYS A 320 0.53 2.97 6.85
N CYS A 321 -0.23 2.00 6.34
CA CYS A 321 0.02 1.37 5.04
C CYS A 321 -1.13 1.52 4.04
N SER A 322 -2.31 1.92 4.52
CA SER A 322 -3.49 2.22 3.72
C SER A 322 -4.42 3.12 4.53
N ASP A 323 -5.42 3.73 3.88
CA ASP A 323 -6.43 4.53 4.57
C ASP A 323 -7.17 3.74 5.66
N ALA A 324 -7.33 2.43 5.48
CA ALA A 324 -7.94 1.56 6.49
C ALA A 324 -7.12 1.48 7.78
N SER A 325 -5.81 1.71 7.73
CA SER A 325 -4.95 1.79 8.92
C SER A 325 -5.24 3.04 9.78
N CYS A 326 -5.92 4.03 9.22
CA CYS A 326 -6.18 5.32 9.87
C CYS A 326 -7.52 5.41 10.60
N GLY A 327 -8.19 4.28 10.78
CA GLY A 327 -9.48 4.21 11.47
C GLY A 327 -10.61 4.76 10.60
N ASP A 328 -11.02 6.01 10.85
CA ASP A 328 -12.06 6.66 10.05
C ASP A 328 -11.51 7.12 8.70
N ALA A 329 -11.49 6.20 7.73
CA ALA A 329 -11.02 6.44 6.37
C ALA A 329 -11.81 7.52 5.61
N SER A 330 -12.97 7.97 6.12
CA SER A 330 -13.70 9.10 5.55
C SER A 330 -13.09 10.45 5.93
N ARG A 331 -12.39 10.51 7.07
CA ARG A 331 -11.78 11.73 7.62
C ARG A 331 -10.26 11.73 7.52
N PHE A 332 -9.63 10.56 7.57
CA PHE A 332 -8.18 10.40 7.56
C PHE A 332 -7.75 9.54 6.38
N GLY A 333 -6.62 9.89 5.78
CA GLY A 333 -5.95 9.14 4.72
C GLY A 333 -4.52 8.82 5.11
N CYS A 334 -3.98 7.78 4.49
CA CYS A 334 -2.59 7.40 4.64
C CYS A 334 -1.74 8.17 3.62
N ARG A 335 -1.06 9.21 4.07
CA ARG A 335 -0.41 10.21 3.21
C ARG A 335 1.09 10.34 3.51
N PRO A 336 1.91 10.73 2.52
CA PRO A 336 3.29 11.11 2.77
C PRO A 336 3.39 12.23 3.80
N TYR A 337 4.48 12.23 4.56
CA TYR A 337 4.82 13.37 5.39
C TYR A 337 5.27 14.54 4.51
N ALA A 338 4.49 15.62 4.49
CA ALA A 338 4.79 16.86 3.76
C ALA A 338 6.16 17.49 4.07
N THR A 339 6.78 17.18 5.21
CA THR A 339 8.07 17.77 5.60
C THR A 339 9.08 16.69 5.97
N GLY A 340 9.66 16.03 4.97
CA GLY A 340 10.77 15.11 5.19
C GLY A 340 11.26 14.43 3.90
N PRO A 341 12.52 13.95 3.88
CA PRO A 341 13.07 13.21 2.74
C PRO A 341 12.57 11.76 2.68
N SER A 342 11.94 11.26 3.74
CA SER A 342 11.41 9.90 3.81
C SER A 342 9.97 9.83 3.33
N LEU A 343 9.61 8.81 2.53
CA LEU A 343 8.22 8.40 2.26
C LEU A 343 7.55 7.76 3.48
N ALA A 344 7.70 8.38 4.64
CA ALA A 344 7.00 8.04 5.86
C ALA A 344 5.51 8.30 5.63
N LEU A 345 4.73 7.23 5.41
CA LEU A 345 3.29 7.38 5.35
C LEU A 345 2.72 7.43 6.76
N ARG A 346 1.83 8.40 6.97
CA ARG A 346 1.14 8.62 8.24
C ARG A 346 -0.32 8.98 8.01
N CYS A 347 -1.12 8.76 9.05
CA CYS A 347 -2.50 9.17 9.04
C CYS A 347 -2.63 10.69 9.13
N ALA A 348 -3.17 11.31 8.10
CA ALA A 348 -3.42 12.74 8.03
C ALA A 348 -4.89 13.00 7.69
N PRO A 349 -5.47 14.12 8.12
CA PRO A 349 -6.77 14.57 7.64
C PRO A 349 -6.80 14.63 6.10
N LYS A 350 -7.95 14.28 5.50
CA LYS A 350 -8.22 14.45 4.06
C LYS A 350 -8.67 15.87 3.73
#